data_AF-A0A838FV02-F1
#
_entry.id   AF-A0A838FV02-F1
#
_cell.length_a   1.000
_cell.length_b   1.000
_cell.length_c   1.000
_cell.angle_alpha   90.00
_cell.angle_beta   90.00
_cell.angle_gamma   90.00
#
_symmetry.space_group_name_H-M   'P 1'
#
loop_
_entity.id
_entity.type
_entity.pdbx_description
1 polymer ?
#
loop_
_entity_poly.entity_id
_entity_poly.type
_entity_poly.pdbx_seq_one_letter_code
_entity_poly.pdbx_strand_id
1 'polypeptide(L)'
;MRFEENTILFGSDPTPRIVAIEMGDTGTVKVYRREQDGSTVCDIEPFHPFVWADSDVADLGMDNAEKLAGDLKFNWLVTVNSWKELIALRNGLKNAGRTFFALTDPVQHYLTHTGRTLFKDLRPEELKRLQIEVLSFCGVDRDLPDASTPEDHFMSIALADNSGWEELIVVDIANVEESERAALKRLTSIIKERDPDVIEGHNLFKFDLPYLVARARKAKVKLDWGRSGGFLRSRPSRLQIAEKTIDYPKFTVDGRHFVDTFLLAQFYDVGMRSLSGFERTDVAQHFSLTSEADISQLGGKELQRAYSEDAERFRRRALCAVRETRAVADLLSPSYFIQAQIFP
;
A
#
# COMPACT_ATOMS: atom_id res chain seq x y z
N MET A 1 -32.76 -7.29 5.77
CA MET A 1 -31.39 -7.45 5.22
C MET A 1 -30.55 -6.38 5.89
N ARG A 2 -29.50 -6.78 6.59
CA ARG A 2 -28.52 -5.82 7.12
C ARG A 2 -27.83 -5.14 5.94
N PHE A 3 -27.38 -3.90 6.08
CA PHE A 3 -26.76 -3.15 4.98
C PHE A 3 -25.60 -3.96 4.35
N GLU A 4 -24.80 -4.60 5.20
CA GLU A 4 -23.64 -5.44 4.88
C GLU A 4 -23.99 -6.73 4.12
N GLU A 5 -25.25 -7.18 4.13
CA GLU A 5 -25.71 -8.38 3.41
C GLU A 5 -26.14 -8.07 1.96
N ASN A 6 -26.04 -6.81 1.52
CA ASN A 6 -26.42 -6.42 0.17
C ASN A 6 -25.37 -6.89 -0.84
N THR A 7 -25.62 -8.03 -1.48
CA THR A 7 -24.72 -8.65 -2.47
C THR A 7 -24.48 -7.81 -3.72
N ILE A 8 -25.34 -6.84 -4.02
CA ILE A 8 -25.13 -5.90 -5.13
C ILE A 8 -24.02 -4.90 -4.76
N LEU A 9 -23.95 -4.49 -3.49
CA LEU A 9 -22.96 -3.53 -3.01
C LEU A 9 -21.68 -4.23 -2.55
N PHE A 10 -21.80 -5.30 -1.78
CA PHE A 10 -20.66 -5.97 -1.16
C PHE A 10 -20.14 -7.14 -1.99
N GLY A 11 -20.67 -7.39 -3.18
CA GLY A 11 -20.30 -8.53 -4.03
C GLY A 11 -21.04 -9.82 -3.65
N SER A 12 -21.15 -10.72 -4.63
CA SER A 12 -21.97 -11.94 -4.54
C SER A 12 -21.34 -13.08 -3.76
N ASP A 13 -20.01 -13.12 -3.66
CA ASP A 13 -19.30 -14.17 -2.93
C ASP A 13 -19.04 -13.71 -1.49
N PRO A 14 -19.53 -14.45 -0.47
CA PRO A 14 -19.44 -14.05 0.93
C PRO A 14 -18.10 -14.39 1.59
N THR A 15 -17.09 -14.87 0.84
CA THR A 15 -15.80 -15.29 1.41
C THR A 15 -15.20 -14.18 2.28
N PRO A 16 -15.04 -14.43 3.59
CA PRO A 16 -14.70 -13.38 4.52
C PRO A 16 -13.19 -13.24 4.69
N ARG A 17 -12.78 -12.14 5.31
CA ARG A 17 -11.43 -11.89 5.85
C ARG A 17 -10.31 -11.98 4.82
N ILE A 18 -10.62 -11.74 3.54
CA ILE A 18 -9.62 -11.59 2.48
C ILE A 18 -8.84 -10.30 2.73
N VAL A 19 -7.53 -10.41 2.92
CA VAL A 19 -6.64 -9.27 3.18
C VAL A 19 -5.83 -8.85 1.98
N ALA A 20 -5.55 -9.75 1.04
CA ALA A 20 -4.88 -9.44 -0.21
C ALA A 20 -5.12 -10.51 -1.27
N ILE A 21 -5.07 -10.11 -2.54
CA ILE A 21 -5.05 -11.00 -3.70
C ILE A 21 -3.77 -10.70 -4.48
N GLU A 22 -3.05 -11.75 -4.87
CA GLU A 22 -1.84 -11.62 -5.69
C GLU A 22 -1.86 -12.61 -6.84
N MET A 23 -1.13 -12.30 -7.90
CA MET A 23 -0.93 -13.26 -8.99
C MET A 23 -0.07 -14.43 -8.51
N GLY A 24 -0.54 -15.65 -8.75
CA GLY A 24 0.21 -16.88 -8.48
C GLY A 24 1.03 -17.33 -9.69
N ASP A 25 1.20 -18.64 -9.81
CA ASP A 25 1.72 -19.28 -11.01
C ASP A 25 0.74 -19.10 -12.19
N THR A 26 1.16 -19.51 -13.39
CA THR A 26 0.36 -19.33 -14.62
C THR A 26 -1.07 -19.85 -14.44
N GLY A 27 -2.04 -18.94 -14.54
CA GLY A 27 -3.46 -19.28 -14.42
C GLY A 27 -3.97 -19.46 -12.99
N THR A 28 -3.25 -18.93 -12.01
CA THR A 28 -3.68 -18.96 -10.60
C THR A 28 -3.56 -17.59 -9.92
N VAL A 29 -4.33 -17.40 -8.86
CA VAL A 29 -4.17 -16.31 -7.89
C VAL A 29 -3.90 -16.88 -6.51
N LYS A 30 -3.27 -16.08 -5.66
CA LYS A 30 -3.11 -16.31 -4.24
C LYS A 30 -4.10 -15.44 -3.50
N VAL A 31 -4.93 -16.07 -2.67
CA VAL A 31 -5.92 -15.42 -1.82
C VAL A 31 -5.40 -15.47 -0.39
N TYR A 32 -4.93 -14.34 0.11
CA TYR A 32 -4.50 -14.22 1.50
C TYR A 32 -5.70 -13.90 2.38
N ARG A 33 -5.93 -14.71 3.42
CA ARG A 33 -6.97 -14.48 4.41
C ARG A 33 -6.38 -14.43 5.81
N ARG A 34 -7.03 -13.65 6.67
CA ARG A 34 -6.72 -13.58 8.09
C ARG A 34 -7.65 -14.52 8.85
N GLU A 35 -7.10 -15.46 9.59
CA GLU A 35 -7.88 -16.35 10.47
C GLU A 35 -8.30 -15.62 11.75
N GLN A 36 -9.19 -16.22 12.54
CA GLN A 36 -9.69 -15.62 13.79
C GLN A 36 -8.60 -15.50 14.86
N ASP A 37 -7.59 -16.37 14.83
CA ASP A 37 -6.42 -16.33 15.72
C ASP A 37 -5.37 -15.29 15.28
N GLY A 38 -5.61 -14.58 14.18
CA GLY A 38 -4.71 -13.58 13.61
C GLY A 38 -3.59 -14.17 12.74
N SER A 39 -3.56 -15.48 12.48
CA SER A 39 -2.66 -16.10 11.50
C SER A 39 -3.09 -15.79 10.06
N THR A 40 -2.16 -15.83 9.11
CA THR A 40 -2.45 -15.66 7.67
C THR A 40 -2.44 -17.00 6.99
N VAL A 41 -3.50 -17.31 6.24
CA VAL A 41 -3.55 -18.44 5.31
C VAL A 41 -3.50 -17.93 3.88
N CYS A 42 -3.02 -18.77 2.97
CA CYS A 42 -2.92 -18.46 1.55
C CYS A 42 -3.52 -19.63 0.76
N ASP A 43 -4.66 -19.37 0.11
CA ASP A 43 -5.30 -20.31 -0.79
C ASP A 43 -4.81 -20.03 -2.23
N ILE A 44 -4.54 -21.07 -3.01
CA ILE A 44 -4.20 -20.95 -4.44
C ILE A 44 -5.44 -21.35 -5.23
N GLU A 45 -5.96 -20.42 -6.03
CA GLU A 45 -7.19 -20.61 -6.79
C GLU A 45 -6.98 -20.40 -8.29
N PRO A 46 -7.79 -21.04 -9.16
CA PRO A 46 -7.78 -20.78 -10.59
C PRO A 46 -8.07 -19.32 -10.92
N PHE A 47 -7.36 -18.78 -11.91
CA PHE A 47 -7.53 -17.42 -12.39
C PHE A 47 -8.15 -17.42 -13.78
N HIS A 48 -9.34 -16.84 -13.87
CA HIS A 48 -10.12 -16.77 -15.10
C HIS A 48 -10.35 -15.31 -15.53
N PRO A 49 -9.32 -14.63 -16.09
CA PRO A 49 -9.49 -13.29 -16.59
C PRO A 49 -10.39 -13.29 -17.83
N PHE A 50 -10.99 -12.15 -18.12
CA PHE A 50 -12.06 -12.08 -19.11
C PHE A 50 -12.08 -10.74 -19.83
N VAL A 51 -12.79 -10.67 -20.96
CA VAL A 51 -13.10 -9.40 -21.66
C VAL A 51 -14.59 -9.34 -21.97
N TRP A 52 -15.12 -8.12 -22.08
CA TRP A 52 -16.42 -7.90 -22.66
C TRP A 52 -16.27 -7.47 -24.12
N ALA A 53 -16.80 -8.25 -25.06
CA ALA A 53 -16.74 -8.00 -26.50
C ALA A 53 -18.08 -7.50 -27.04
N ASP A 54 -18.05 -6.85 -28.20
CA ASP A 54 -19.24 -6.35 -28.90
C ASP A 54 -19.94 -7.40 -29.78
N SER A 55 -19.36 -8.59 -29.90
CA SER A 55 -19.82 -9.67 -30.77
C SER A 55 -19.25 -11.02 -30.32
N ASP A 56 -19.84 -12.09 -30.85
CA ASP A 56 -19.29 -13.45 -30.73
C ASP A 56 -17.87 -13.52 -31.30
N VAL A 57 -17.08 -14.46 -30.81
CA VAL A 57 -15.66 -14.69 -31.13
C VAL A 57 -15.39 -16.13 -31.57
N ALA A 58 -16.41 -16.93 -31.87
CA ALA A 58 -16.27 -18.26 -32.42
C ALA A 58 -15.43 -18.31 -33.71
N ASP A 59 -15.50 -17.26 -34.55
CA ASP A 59 -14.67 -17.11 -35.75
C ASP A 59 -13.17 -16.96 -35.46
N LEU A 60 -12.82 -16.55 -34.23
CA LEU A 60 -11.45 -16.48 -33.73
C LEU A 60 -10.99 -17.81 -33.09
N GLY A 61 -11.78 -18.88 -33.23
CA GLY A 61 -11.48 -20.22 -32.71
C GLY A 61 -11.71 -20.34 -31.21
N MET A 62 -12.62 -19.53 -30.66
CA MET A 62 -12.93 -19.51 -29.23
C MET A 62 -14.40 -19.81 -28.97
N ASP A 63 -14.65 -20.94 -28.31
CA ASP A 63 -16.01 -21.45 -28.05
C ASP A 63 -16.51 -21.14 -26.62
N ASN A 64 -15.73 -20.36 -25.87
CA ASN A 64 -15.96 -19.96 -24.47
C ASN A 64 -16.66 -18.59 -24.34
N ALA A 65 -17.24 -18.08 -25.43
CA ALA A 65 -17.95 -16.82 -25.45
C ALA A 65 -19.39 -16.99 -24.94
N GLU A 66 -19.75 -16.25 -23.91
CA GLU A 66 -21.10 -16.25 -23.34
C GLU A 66 -21.82 -14.95 -23.71
N LYS A 67 -23.01 -15.07 -24.31
CA LYS A 67 -23.86 -13.91 -24.56
C LYS A 67 -24.61 -13.51 -23.28
N LEU A 68 -24.37 -12.29 -22.82
CA LEU A 68 -25.03 -11.68 -21.68
C LEU A 68 -26.47 -11.28 -22.04
N ALA A 69 -27.35 -11.28 -21.03
CA ALA A 69 -28.78 -10.99 -21.22
C ALA A 69 -29.09 -9.54 -21.64
N GLY A 70 -28.15 -8.61 -21.48
CA GLY A 70 -28.31 -7.19 -21.81
C GLY A 70 -28.19 -6.88 -23.30
N ASP A 71 -28.78 -5.75 -23.71
CA ASP A 71 -28.75 -5.21 -25.07
C ASP A 71 -27.70 -4.11 -25.28
N LEU A 72 -26.88 -3.83 -24.27
CA LEU A 72 -25.77 -2.88 -24.34
C LEU A 72 -24.66 -3.37 -25.27
N LYS A 73 -23.80 -2.43 -25.71
CA LYS A 73 -22.76 -2.66 -26.73
C LYS A 73 -21.85 -3.86 -26.44
N PHE A 74 -21.43 -4.06 -25.19
CA PHE A 74 -20.49 -5.11 -24.80
C PHE A 74 -21.21 -6.27 -24.11
N ASN A 75 -22.05 -6.98 -24.85
CA ASN A 75 -22.91 -8.05 -24.34
C ASN A 75 -22.37 -9.47 -24.56
N TRP A 76 -21.09 -9.63 -24.87
CA TRP A 76 -20.42 -10.93 -24.92
C TRP A 76 -19.30 -10.99 -23.89
N LEU A 77 -19.31 -12.00 -23.03
CA LEU A 77 -18.25 -12.27 -22.05
C LEU A 77 -17.35 -13.37 -22.58
N VAL A 78 -16.05 -13.16 -22.56
CA VAL A 78 -15.07 -14.14 -23.05
C VAL A 78 -14.00 -14.35 -22.00
N THR A 79 -13.85 -15.57 -21.51
CA THR A 79 -13.04 -15.90 -20.33
C THR A 79 -11.90 -16.86 -20.66
N VAL A 80 -10.66 -16.52 -20.32
CA VAL A 80 -9.48 -17.33 -20.59
C VAL A 80 -8.84 -17.84 -19.29
N ASN A 81 -7.77 -18.64 -19.37
CA ASN A 81 -7.22 -19.34 -18.20
C ASN A 81 -5.89 -18.75 -17.70
N SER A 82 -5.41 -17.66 -18.29
CA SER A 82 -4.20 -17.00 -17.83
C SER A 82 -4.10 -15.55 -18.28
N TRP A 83 -3.29 -14.74 -17.57
CA TRP A 83 -3.02 -13.36 -17.98
C TRP A 83 -2.35 -13.27 -19.37
N LYS A 84 -1.52 -14.26 -19.71
CA LYS A 84 -0.86 -14.36 -21.02
C LYS A 84 -1.88 -14.59 -22.13
N GLU A 85 -2.84 -15.48 -21.92
CA GLU A 85 -3.96 -15.70 -22.86
C GLU A 85 -4.82 -14.45 -22.99
N LEU A 86 -5.07 -13.70 -21.92
CA LEU A 86 -5.84 -12.46 -21.99
C LEU A 86 -5.15 -11.43 -22.89
N ILE A 87 -3.83 -11.28 -22.76
CA ILE A 87 -3.05 -10.39 -23.64
C ILE A 87 -3.15 -10.86 -25.10
N ALA A 88 -3.01 -12.17 -25.36
CA ALA A 88 -3.13 -12.73 -26.70
C ALA A 88 -4.53 -12.49 -27.31
N LEU A 89 -5.58 -12.70 -26.51
CA LEU A 89 -6.97 -12.45 -26.88
C LEU A 89 -7.19 -10.98 -27.24
N ARG A 90 -6.76 -10.05 -26.39
CA ARG A 90 -6.88 -8.60 -26.64
C ARG A 90 -6.20 -8.19 -27.95
N ASN A 91 -5.04 -8.76 -28.24
CA ASN A 91 -4.34 -8.52 -29.50
C ASN A 91 -5.09 -9.13 -30.70
N GLY A 92 -5.62 -10.35 -30.57
CA GLY A 92 -6.44 -11.00 -31.59
C GLY A 92 -7.69 -10.19 -31.94
N LEU A 93 -8.45 -9.76 -30.94
CA LEU A 93 -9.63 -8.90 -31.11
C LEU A 93 -9.29 -7.58 -31.81
N LYS A 94 -8.18 -6.95 -31.40
CA LYS A 94 -7.72 -5.71 -32.02
C LYS A 94 -7.34 -5.91 -33.50
N ASN A 95 -6.65 -7.00 -33.82
CA ASN A 95 -6.27 -7.33 -35.20
C ASN A 95 -7.46 -7.68 -36.09
N ALA A 96 -8.50 -8.29 -35.50
CA ALA A 96 -9.76 -8.58 -36.17
C ALA A 96 -10.69 -7.35 -36.29
N GLY A 97 -10.28 -6.17 -35.78
CA GLY A 97 -11.08 -4.95 -35.82
C GLY A 97 -12.31 -4.97 -34.90
N ARG A 98 -12.33 -5.85 -33.88
CA ARG A 98 -13.43 -5.99 -32.92
C ARG A 98 -13.29 -4.99 -31.78
N THR A 99 -14.40 -4.46 -31.27
CA THR A 99 -14.38 -3.61 -30.08
C THR A 99 -14.51 -4.47 -28.83
N PHE A 100 -13.73 -4.18 -27.80
CA PHE A 100 -13.85 -4.84 -26.50
C PHE A 100 -13.51 -3.88 -25.36
N PHE A 101 -13.98 -4.22 -24.17
CA PHE A 101 -13.60 -3.62 -22.91
C PHE A 101 -12.91 -4.68 -22.03
N ALA A 102 -11.79 -4.30 -21.41
CA ALA A 102 -11.03 -5.17 -20.52
C ALA A 102 -10.49 -4.33 -19.37
N LEU A 103 -10.49 -4.91 -18.18
CA LEU A 103 -9.82 -4.31 -17.02
C LEU A 103 -8.30 -4.35 -17.26
N THR A 104 -7.57 -3.49 -16.55
CA THR A 104 -6.12 -3.36 -16.74
C THR A 104 -5.32 -4.06 -15.64
N ASP A 105 -5.98 -4.38 -14.52
CA ASP A 105 -5.37 -4.97 -13.34
C ASP A 105 -5.85 -6.42 -13.16
N PRO A 106 -4.93 -7.41 -13.06
CA PRO A 106 -5.31 -8.82 -12.88
C PRO A 106 -6.11 -9.08 -11.60
N VAL A 107 -5.80 -8.38 -10.50
CA VAL A 107 -6.52 -8.54 -9.23
C VAL A 107 -7.96 -8.06 -9.38
N GLN A 108 -8.17 -6.92 -10.04
CA GLN A 108 -9.52 -6.45 -10.36
C GLN A 108 -10.32 -7.44 -11.22
N HIS A 109 -9.69 -8.14 -12.17
CA HIS A 109 -10.35 -9.22 -12.91
C HIS A 109 -10.83 -10.33 -11.97
N TYR A 110 -9.98 -10.80 -11.06
CA TYR A 110 -10.34 -11.86 -10.14
C TYR A 110 -11.48 -11.44 -9.20
N LEU A 111 -11.39 -10.26 -8.58
CA LEU A 111 -12.41 -9.74 -7.67
C LEU A 111 -13.75 -9.52 -8.40
N THR A 112 -13.71 -8.93 -9.60
CA THR A 112 -14.92 -8.72 -10.42
C THR A 112 -15.56 -10.03 -10.87
N HIS A 113 -14.74 -11.00 -11.31
CA HIS A 113 -15.25 -12.29 -11.81
C HIS A 113 -15.89 -13.14 -10.71
N THR A 114 -15.26 -13.17 -9.53
CA THR A 114 -15.74 -13.98 -8.40
C THR A 114 -16.82 -13.26 -7.59
N GLY A 115 -16.93 -11.93 -7.69
CA GLY A 115 -17.77 -11.14 -6.81
C GLY A 115 -17.25 -11.08 -5.37
N ARG A 116 -15.96 -11.39 -5.17
CA ARG A 116 -15.27 -11.23 -3.88
C ARG A 116 -14.80 -9.79 -3.74
N THR A 117 -14.66 -9.36 -2.48
CA THR A 117 -14.13 -8.04 -2.11
C THR A 117 -13.23 -8.22 -0.89
N LEU A 118 -12.46 -7.18 -0.53
CA LEU A 118 -11.50 -7.26 0.56
C LEU A 118 -12.17 -6.94 1.90
N PHE A 119 -11.58 -7.45 2.98
CA PHE A 119 -11.87 -7.08 4.37
C PHE A 119 -13.30 -7.31 4.89
N LYS A 120 -14.12 -8.09 4.20
CA LYS A 120 -15.41 -8.58 4.75
C LYS A 120 -15.20 -9.26 6.10
N ASP A 121 -16.12 -9.03 7.04
CA ASP A 121 -16.08 -9.59 8.40
C ASP A 121 -14.75 -9.36 9.15
N LEU A 122 -13.99 -8.33 8.76
CA LEU A 122 -12.90 -7.78 9.56
C LEU A 122 -13.35 -6.45 10.15
N ARG A 123 -13.13 -6.28 11.44
CA ARG A 123 -13.17 -4.95 12.04
C ARG A 123 -11.87 -4.21 11.74
N PRO A 124 -11.87 -2.87 11.68
CA PRO A 124 -10.65 -2.08 11.45
C PRO A 124 -9.51 -2.42 12.43
N GLU A 125 -9.83 -2.82 13.66
CA GLU A 125 -8.85 -3.17 14.69
C GLU A 125 -8.24 -4.57 14.47
N GLU A 126 -8.91 -5.46 13.75
CA GLU A 126 -8.41 -6.80 13.40
C GLU A 126 -7.47 -6.78 12.20
N LEU A 127 -7.53 -5.71 11.39
CA LEU A 127 -6.56 -5.49 10.32
C LEU A 127 -5.21 -5.11 10.95
N LYS A 128 -4.15 -5.88 10.66
CA LYS A 128 -2.82 -5.58 11.22
C LYS A 128 -2.22 -4.42 10.44
N ARG A 129 -2.03 -3.27 11.11
CA ARG A 129 -1.51 -2.04 10.48
C ARG A 129 -0.22 -1.64 11.17
N LEU A 130 0.84 -1.44 10.38
CA LEU A 130 2.17 -1.06 10.86
C LEU A 130 2.52 0.32 10.31
N GLN A 131 2.77 1.29 11.19
CA GLN A 131 3.26 2.61 10.83
C GLN A 131 4.80 2.62 10.82
N ILE A 132 5.38 3.28 9.83
CA ILE A 132 6.83 3.45 9.67
C ILE A 132 7.12 4.93 9.50
N GLU A 133 8.17 5.42 10.17
CA GLU A 133 8.81 6.70 9.82
C GLU A 133 10.33 6.52 9.74
N VAL A 134 10.93 7.06 8.68
CA VAL A 134 12.37 7.12 8.51
C VAL A 134 12.84 8.54 8.75
N LEU A 135 13.78 8.69 9.68
CA LEU A 135 14.52 9.95 9.86
C LEU A 135 15.92 9.76 9.28
N SER A 136 16.37 10.75 8.53
CA SER A 136 17.68 10.73 7.88
C SER A 136 18.45 12.01 8.12
N PHE A 137 19.77 11.90 8.08
CA PHE A 137 20.65 13.04 8.07
C PHE A 137 20.55 13.79 6.73
N CYS A 138 20.59 15.11 6.79
CA CYS A 138 20.63 15.98 5.62
C CYS A 138 21.79 16.96 5.78
N GLY A 139 22.71 17.00 4.82
CA GLY A 139 23.80 17.96 4.80
C GLY A 139 23.33 19.42 4.94
N VAL A 140 24.20 20.26 5.51
CA VAL A 140 23.89 21.62 6.00
C VAL A 140 23.38 22.59 4.90
N ASP A 141 23.65 22.28 3.62
CA ASP A 141 23.33 23.13 2.47
C ASP A 141 22.20 22.57 1.58
N ARG A 142 21.44 21.57 2.05
CA ARG A 142 20.34 20.96 1.28
C ARG A 142 19.04 20.90 2.09
N ASP A 143 17.92 21.08 1.38
CA ASP A 143 16.57 20.98 1.95
C ASP A 143 16.08 19.53 2.06
N LEU A 144 16.63 18.62 1.24
CA LEU A 144 16.26 17.20 1.22
C LEU A 144 17.49 16.28 1.21
N PRO A 145 17.42 15.15 1.93
CA PRO A 145 18.50 14.17 1.98
C PRO A 145 18.58 13.40 0.65
N ASP A 146 19.80 13.09 0.23
CA ASP A 146 20.08 12.27 -0.95
C ASP A 146 20.62 10.91 -0.53
N ALA A 147 19.83 9.86 -0.75
CA ALA A 147 20.20 8.48 -0.41
C ALA A 147 21.50 8.00 -1.08
N SER A 148 21.90 8.62 -2.20
CA SER A 148 23.16 8.33 -2.89
C SER A 148 24.37 8.77 -2.07
N THR A 149 24.24 9.88 -1.34
CA THR A 149 25.28 10.49 -0.53
C THR A 149 25.53 9.67 0.74
N PRO A 150 26.78 9.21 1.02
CA PRO A 150 27.08 8.46 2.24
C PRO A 150 26.74 9.19 3.54
N GLU A 151 26.97 10.50 3.59
CA GLU A 151 26.74 11.36 4.76
C GLU A 151 25.26 11.46 5.14
N ASP A 152 24.37 11.40 4.16
CA ASP A 152 22.92 11.34 4.36
C ASP A 152 22.54 9.87 4.66
N HIS A 153 22.82 9.42 5.88
CA HIS A 153 22.47 8.10 6.39
C HIS A 153 21.15 8.15 7.19
N PHE A 154 20.52 7.00 7.46
CA PHE A 154 19.41 6.97 8.42
C PHE A 154 19.91 7.45 9.79
N MET A 155 19.14 8.31 10.45
CA MET A 155 19.25 8.52 11.89
C MET A 155 18.50 7.42 12.65
N SER A 156 17.28 7.10 12.18
CA SER A 156 16.47 6.05 12.79
C SER A 156 15.34 5.57 11.89
N ILE A 157 14.84 4.38 12.22
CA ILE A 157 13.58 3.83 11.72
C ILE A 157 12.67 3.63 12.93
N ALA A 158 11.58 4.40 12.99
CA ALA A 158 10.55 4.28 14.02
C ALA A 158 9.40 3.43 13.49
N LEU A 159 8.86 2.58 14.36
CA LEU A 159 7.78 1.65 14.04
C LEU A 159 6.73 1.71 15.13
N ALA A 160 5.46 1.68 14.73
CA ALA A 160 4.34 1.43 15.62
C ALA A 160 3.33 0.51 14.95
N ASP A 161 2.44 -0.12 15.72
CA ASP A 161 1.26 -0.76 15.16
C ASP A 161 -0.03 -0.38 15.87
N ASN A 162 -1.14 -0.90 15.33
CA ASN A 162 -2.48 -0.69 15.87
C ASN A 162 -2.75 -1.38 17.21
N SER A 163 -1.82 -2.18 17.75
CA SER A 163 -1.91 -2.74 19.11
C SER A 163 -1.29 -1.83 20.18
N GLY A 164 -0.60 -0.76 19.78
CA GLY A 164 0.14 0.10 20.70
C GLY A 164 1.62 -0.26 20.84
N TRP A 165 2.10 -1.28 20.14
CA TRP A 165 3.51 -1.65 20.16
C TRP A 165 4.34 -0.63 19.38
N GLU A 166 5.56 -0.39 19.86
CA GLU A 166 6.50 0.56 19.28
C GLU A 166 7.92 -0.01 19.34
N GLU A 167 8.69 0.22 18.27
CA GLU A 167 10.13 -0.05 18.24
C GLU A 167 10.85 1.11 17.55
N LEU A 168 11.99 1.50 18.11
CA LEU A 168 12.86 2.51 17.53
C LEU A 168 14.22 1.88 17.27
N ILE A 169 14.64 1.89 16.01
CA ILE A 169 15.95 1.43 15.58
C ILE A 169 16.79 2.67 15.28
N VAL A 170 17.72 3.01 16.16
CA VAL A 170 18.63 4.16 16.00
C VAL A 170 19.93 3.69 15.36
N VAL A 171 20.43 4.44 14.39
CA VAL A 171 21.74 4.18 13.77
C VAL A 171 22.84 4.77 14.65
N ASP A 172 23.91 4.01 14.84
CA ASP A 172 25.07 4.46 15.60
C ASP A 172 25.99 5.29 14.70
N ILE A 173 26.22 6.54 15.11
CA ILE A 173 27.10 7.49 14.42
C ILE A 173 28.55 6.98 14.39
N ALA A 174 28.99 6.23 15.40
CA ALA A 174 30.34 5.69 15.45
C ALA A 174 30.58 4.56 14.41
N ASN A 175 29.51 3.89 13.96
CA ASN A 175 29.58 2.78 13.00
C ASN A 175 28.36 2.75 12.07
N VAL A 176 28.22 3.82 11.29
CA VAL A 176 27.04 4.06 10.43
C VAL A 176 26.77 2.90 9.46
N GLU A 177 27.78 2.43 8.73
CA GLU A 177 27.56 1.43 7.67
C GLU A 177 27.02 0.10 8.22
N GLU A 178 27.61 -0.41 9.30
CA GLU A 178 27.16 -1.66 9.92
C GLU A 178 25.82 -1.49 10.63
N SER A 179 25.65 -0.38 11.35
CA SER A 179 24.43 -0.09 12.10
C SER A 179 23.23 0.12 11.17
N GLU A 180 23.41 0.83 10.05
CA GLU A 180 22.38 1.02 9.03
C GLU A 180 21.99 -0.32 8.37
N ARG A 181 23.00 -1.15 8.06
CA ARG A 181 22.77 -2.49 7.53
C ARG A 181 21.99 -3.36 8.52
N ALA A 182 22.31 -3.27 9.81
CA ALA A 182 21.60 -3.96 10.87
C ALA A 182 20.16 -3.44 11.00
N ALA A 183 19.96 -2.12 10.89
CA ALA A 183 18.64 -1.50 10.97
C ALA A 183 17.70 -1.97 9.85
N LEU A 184 18.19 -2.03 8.61
CA LEU A 184 17.43 -2.53 7.46
C LEU A 184 17.07 -4.02 7.60
N LYS A 185 18.00 -4.83 8.13
CA LYS A 185 17.74 -6.25 8.44
C LYS A 185 16.68 -6.37 9.53
N ARG A 186 16.80 -5.58 10.61
CA ARG A 186 15.85 -5.60 11.73
C ARG A 186 14.46 -5.17 11.27
N LEU A 187 14.35 -4.10 10.46
CA LEU A 187 13.10 -3.69 9.85
C LEU A 187 12.44 -4.83 9.05
N THR A 188 13.23 -5.51 8.22
CA THR A 188 12.75 -6.64 7.42
C THR A 188 12.28 -7.80 8.30
N SER A 189 13.01 -8.12 9.37
CA SER A 189 12.60 -9.11 10.37
C SER A 189 11.28 -8.73 11.04
N ILE A 190 11.13 -7.48 11.48
CA ILE A 190 9.91 -7.01 12.13
C ILE A 190 8.71 -7.12 11.20
N ILE A 191 8.83 -6.71 9.93
CA ILE A 191 7.72 -6.82 8.97
C ILE A 191 7.29 -8.28 8.78
N LYS A 192 8.24 -9.22 8.79
CA LYS A 192 7.94 -10.66 8.72
C LYS A 192 7.34 -11.19 10.02
N GLU A 193 7.85 -10.77 11.18
CA GLU A 193 7.40 -11.19 12.51
C GLU A 193 5.99 -10.69 12.84
N ARG A 194 5.71 -9.40 12.55
CA ARG A 194 4.41 -8.76 12.84
C ARG A 194 3.36 -9.07 11.77
N ASP A 195 3.80 -9.38 10.55
CA ASP A 195 2.95 -9.70 9.40
C ASP A 195 1.78 -8.71 9.17
N PRO A 196 2.06 -7.41 8.95
CA PRO A 196 1.02 -6.42 8.72
C PRO A 196 0.28 -6.63 7.39
N ASP A 197 -1.02 -6.41 7.38
CA ASP A 197 -1.84 -6.33 6.17
C ASP A 197 -1.64 -4.98 5.46
N VAL A 198 -1.44 -3.92 6.24
CA VAL A 198 -1.22 -2.55 5.74
C VAL A 198 0.03 -1.96 6.37
N ILE A 199 0.88 -1.36 5.55
CA ILE A 199 2.03 -0.56 5.97
C ILE A 199 1.71 0.91 5.70
N GLU A 200 1.75 1.71 6.74
CA GLU A 200 1.37 3.12 6.77
C GLU A 200 2.57 4.03 7.00
N GLY A 201 2.53 5.24 6.46
CA GLY A 201 3.53 6.28 6.68
C GLY A 201 3.02 7.64 6.21
N HIS A 202 3.66 8.72 6.62
CA HIS A 202 3.34 10.07 6.13
C HIS A 202 4.35 10.49 5.06
N ASN A 203 3.89 10.70 3.84
CA ASN A 203 4.75 10.88 2.65
C ASN A 203 5.56 9.62 2.31
N LEU A 204 5.02 8.46 2.68
CA LEU A 204 5.59 7.12 2.53
C LEU A 204 6.11 6.85 1.12
N PHE A 205 5.33 7.22 0.09
CA PHE A 205 5.69 6.92 -1.29
C PHE A 205 6.79 7.82 -1.84
N LYS A 206 6.82 9.10 -1.47
CA LYS A 206 7.80 10.03 -2.05
C LYS A 206 9.10 10.10 -1.24
N PHE A 207 9.08 9.64 0.01
CA PHE A 207 10.24 9.71 0.90
C PHE A 207 10.67 8.34 1.43
N ASP A 208 9.95 7.78 2.41
CA ASP A 208 10.43 6.64 3.19
C ASP A 208 10.77 5.42 2.31
N LEU A 209 9.85 4.98 1.45
CA LEU A 209 10.06 3.79 0.61
C LEU A 209 11.19 3.96 -0.41
N PRO A 210 11.24 5.05 -1.22
CA PRO A 210 12.39 5.33 -2.08
C PRO A 210 13.72 5.35 -1.32
N TYR A 211 13.74 6.01 -0.16
CA TYR A 211 14.94 6.19 0.64
C TYR A 211 15.43 4.86 1.23
N LEU A 212 14.52 4.04 1.78
CA LEU A 212 14.79 2.67 2.25
C LEU A 212 15.36 1.79 1.14
N VAL A 213 14.75 1.79 -0.05
CA VAL A 213 15.21 0.98 -1.18
C VAL A 213 16.60 1.40 -1.65
N ALA A 214 16.85 2.71 -1.76
CA ALA A 214 18.13 3.22 -2.20
C ALA A 214 19.27 2.85 -1.22
N ARG A 215 19.06 3.03 0.09
CA ARG A 215 20.05 2.65 1.11
C ARG A 215 20.20 1.13 1.24
N ALA A 216 19.12 0.36 1.14
CA ALA A 216 19.21 -1.10 1.15
C ALA A 216 20.01 -1.66 -0.03
N ARG A 217 19.88 -1.07 -1.22
CA ARG A 217 20.70 -1.41 -2.38
C ARG A 217 22.18 -1.16 -2.12
N LYS A 218 22.53 -0.03 -1.49
CA LYS A 218 23.90 0.33 -1.12
C LYS A 218 24.48 -0.62 -0.07
N ALA A 219 23.72 -0.91 0.98
CA ALA A 219 24.10 -1.84 2.05
C ALA A 219 24.01 -3.33 1.66
N LYS A 220 23.59 -3.64 0.43
CA LYS A 220 23.36 -5.00 -0.10
C LYS A 220 22.42 -5.81 0.82
N VAL A 221 21.37 -5.17 1.32
CA VAL A 221 20.30 -5.80 2.12
C VAL A 221 19.08 -6.03 1.24
N LYS A 222 18.47 -7.21 1.38
CA LYS A 222 17.23 -7.56 0.69
C LYS A 222 16.04 -7.09 1.52
N LEU A 223 15.15 -6.29 0.92
CA LEU A 223 13.85 -5.90 1.48
C LEU A 223 12.76 -6.84 0.91
N ASP A 224 12.79 -8.09 1.34
CA ASP A 224 11.88 -9.16 0.90
C ASP A 224 10.62 -9.21 1.79
N TRP A 225 9.88 -8.10 1.76
CA TRP A 225 8.71 -7.89 2.63
C TRP A 225 7.46 -8.66 2.18
N GLY A 226 7.47 -9.24 0.98
CA GLY A 226 6.32 -9.99 0.46
C GLY A 226 6.05 -11.28 1.23
N ARG A 227 4.77 -11.63 1.41
CA ARG A 227 4.36 -12.84 2.13
C ARG A 227 4.87 -14.12 1.45
N SER A 228 4.96 -14.13 0.12
CA SER A 228 5.59 -15.20 -0.66
C SER A 228 7.09 -14.99 -0.96
N GLY A 229 7.82 -14.18 -0.17
CA GLY A 229 9.26 -13.96 -0.38
C GLY A 229 9.60 -12.98 -1.52
N GLY A 230 8.66 -12.09 -1.87
CA GLY A 230 8.80 -11.08 -2.92
C GLY A 230 9.42 -9.76 -2.43
N PHE A 231 9.95 -8.97 -3.38
CA PHE A 231 10.54 -7.66 -3.15
C PHE A 231 9.54 -6.51 -3.39
N LEU A 232 9.85 -5.35 -2.82
CA LEU A 232 9.23 -4.07 -3.19
C LEU A 232 9.37 -3.82 -4.70
N ARG A 233 8.27 -3.48 -5.35
CA ARG A 233 8.23 -3.05 -6.76
C ARG A 233 7.76 -1.61 -6.82
N SER A 234 8.48 -0.77 -7.55
CA SER A 234 8.12 0.64 -7.77
C SER A 234 7.81 0.89 -9.24
N ARG A 235 6.77 1.70 -9.51
CA ARG A 235 6.52 2.26 -10.84
C ARG A 235 6.11 3.73 -10.74
N PRO A 236 6.44 4.59 -11.71
CA PRO A 236 5.88 5.92 -11.77
C PRO A 236 4.36 5.88 -11.77
N SER A 237 3.73 6.73 -10.99
CA SER A 237 2.29 6.90 -10.95
C SER A 237 1.93 8.36 -10.73
N ARG A 238 0.71 8.70 -11.09
CA ARG A 238 0.13 10.02 -10.94
C ARG A 238 -1.23 9.88 -10.31
N LEU A 239 -1.54 10.77 -9.38
CA LEU A 239 -2.86 10.89 -8.79
C LEU A 239 -3.39 12.29 -9.07
N GLN A 240 -4.59 12.37 -9.62
CA GLN A 240 -5.26 13.64 -9.81
C GLN A 240 -6.27 13.82 -8.68
N ILE A 241 -6.08 14.87 -7.89
CA ILE A 241 -6.92 15.24 -6.76
C ILE A 241 -7.43 16.64 -7.05
N ALA A 242 -8.69 16.75 -7.46
CA ALA A 242 -9.28 17.98 -7.98
C ALA A 242 -8.40 18.60 -9.09
N GLU A 243 -7.97 19.85 -8.95
CA GLU A 243 -7.07 20.54 -9.88
C GLU A 243 -5.58 20.16 -9.74
N LYS A 244 -5.18 19.48 -8.65
CA LYS A 244 -3.79 19.13 -8.38
C LYS A 244 -3.44 17.76 -8.97
N THR A 245 -2.30 17.68 -9.64
CA THR A 245 -1.69 16.41 -10.03
C THR A 245 -0.49 16.15 -9.14
N ILE A 246 -0.47 14.99 -8.48
CA ILE A 246 0.63 14.56 -7.61
C ILE A 246 1.29 13.36 -8.26
N ASP A 247 2.54 13.52 -8.67
CA ASP A 247 3.39 12.43 -9.12
C ASP A 247 4.08 11.77 -7.92
N TYR A 248 4.06 10.44 -7.91
CA TYR A 248 4.68 9.63 -6.87
C TYR A 248 5.07 8.25 -7.42
N PRO A 249 6.15 7.63 -6.91
CA PRO A 249 6.43 6.24 -7.23
C PRO A 249 5.45 5.36 -6.44
N LYS A 250 4.57 4.65 -7.16
CA LYS A 250 3.69 3.66 -6.54
C LYS A 250 4.50 2.43 -6.21
N PHE A 251 4.57 2.11 -4.92
CA PHE A 251 5.15 0.88 -4.43
C PHE A 251 4.09 -0.21 -4.26
N THR A 252 4.46 -1.46 -4.55
CA THR A 252 3.67 -2.64 -4.25
C THR A 252 4.56 -3.73 -3.68
N VAL A 253 3.97 -4.59 -2.85
CA VAL A 253 4.62 -5.77 -2.30
C VAL A 253 3.59 -6.88 -2.16
N ASP A 254 4.02 -8.11 -2.43
CA ASP A 254 3.15 -9.28 -2.41
C ASP A 254 2.43 -9.45 -1.06
N GLY A 255 1.10 -9.38 -1.10
CA GLY A 255 0.23 -9.73 0.02
C GLY A 255 0.06 -8.64 1.08
N ARG A 256 0.53 -7.41 0.83
CA ARG A 256 0.37 -6.26 1.75
C ARG A 256 0.02 -4.98 1.00
N HIS A 257 -0.71 -4.10 1.67
CA HIS A 257 -1.09 -2.78 1.14
C HIS A 257 -0.20 -1.67 1.70
N PHE A 258 -0.04 -0.61 0.92
CA PHE A 258 0.60 0.63 1.38
C PHE A 258 -0.43 1.75 1.46
N VAL A 259 -0.43 2.47 2.56
CA VAL A 259 -1.28 3.64 2.78
C VAL A 259 -0.40 4.82 3.16
N ASP A 260 -0.58 5.93 2.43
CA ASP A 260 0.18 7.15 2.65
C ASP A 260 -0.75 8.23 3.21
N THR A 261 -0.54 8.62 4.46
CA THR A 261 -1.39 9.59 5.16
C THR A 261 -1.28 10.99 4.55
N PHE A 262 -0.19 11.30 3.83
CA PHE A 262 -0.10 12.53 3.05
C PHE A 262 -1.16 12.56 1.94
N LEU A 263 -1.34 11.44 1.22
CA LEU A 263 -2.37 11.35 0.18
C LEU A 263 -3.77 11.37 0.77
N LEU A 264 -3.99 10.71 1.92
CA LEU A 264 -5.27 10.77 2.63
C LEU A 264 -5.63 12.20 3.05
N ALA A 265 -4.67 12.97 3.56
CA ALA A 265 -4.86 14.37 3.92
C ALA A 265 -5.23 15.24 2.69
N GLN A 266 -4.60 14.99 1.53
CA GLN A 266 -4.95 15.66 0.28
C GLN A 266 -6.40 15.37 -0.13
N PHE A 267 -6.85 14.12 -0.06
CA PHE A 267 -8.24 13.76 -0.38
C PHE A 267 -9.25 14.40 0.58
N TYR A 268 -8.95 14.41 1.88
CA TYR A 268 -9.77 15.07 2.89
C TYR A 268 -9.96 16.57 2.59
N ASP A 269 -8.86 17.24 2.25
CA ASP A 269 -8.87 18.69 2.07
C ASP A 269 -9.57 19.16 0.78
N VAL A 270 -9.78 18.28 -0.21
CA VAL A 270 -10.63 18.59 -1.37
C VAL A 270 -12.03 19.01 -0.94
N GLY A 271 -12.61 18.28 0.01
CA GLY A 271 -13.95 18.54 0.53
C GLY A 271 -13.96 19.65 1.58
N MET A 272 -13.03 19.60 2.53
CA MET A 272 -13.09 20.45 3.72
C MET A 272 -12.36 21.79 3.58
N ARG A 273 -11.32 21.88 2.73
CA ARG A 273 -10.51 23.09 2.49
C ARG A 273 -10.13 23.83 3.78
N SER A 274 -9.58 23.07 4.73
CA SER A 274 -9.38 23.50 6.11
C SER A 274 -7.98 23.24 6.65
N LEU A 275 -7.16 22.45 5.94
CA LEU A 275 -5.78 22.19 6.34
C LEU A 275 -4.89 23.40 6.04
N SER A 276 -4.02 23.76 7.00
CA SER A 276 -3.02 24.83 6.82
C SER A 276 -1.82 24.39 5.97
N GLY A 277 -1.58 23.09 5.92
CA GLY A 277 -0.49 22.45 5.20
C GLY A 277 -0.68 20.94 5.19
N PHE A 278 0.22 20.22 4.51
CA PHE A 278 0.15 18.77 4.33
C PHE A 278 1.34 18.04 4.96
N GLU A 279 2.23 18.75 5.65
CA GLU A 279 3.26 18.10 6.46
C GLU A 279 2.60 17.37 7.63
N ARG A 280 3.27 16.32 8.12
CA ARG A 280 2.73 15.49 9.23
C ARG A 280 2.29 16.35 10.41
N THR A 281 3.13 17.32 10.77
CA THR A 281 2.90 18.23 11.90
C THR A 281 1.68 19.13 11.70
N ASP A 282 1.47 19.63 10.48
CA ASP A 282 0.32 20.49 10.17
C ASP A 282 -0.98 19.70 10.29
N VAL A 283 -1.01 18.49 9.73
CA VAL A 283 -2.18 17.61 9.74
C VAL A 283 -2.48 17.13 11.16
N ALA A 284 -1.46 16.68 11.90
CA ALA A 284 -1.63 16.22 13.28
C ALA A 284 -2.09 17.36 14.21
N GLN A 285 -1.55 18.57 14.03
CA GLN A 285 -1.97 19.74 14.79
C GLN A 285 -3.41 20.15 14.45
N HIS A 286 -3.79 20.16 13.17
CA HIS A 286 -5.15 20.49 12.74
C HIS A 286 -6.20 19.60 13.41
N PHE A 287 -5.93 18.29 13.48
CA PHE A 287 -6.83 17.33 14.13
C PHE A 287 -6.62 17.19 15.65
N SER A 288 -5.77 18.02 16.27
CA SER A 288 -5.46 17.95 17.70
C SER A 288 -4.94 16.57 18.16
N LEU A 289 -4.17 15.90 17.30
CA LEU A 289 -3.59 14.57 17.54
C LEU A 289 -2.18 14.63 18.16
N THR A 290 -1.60 15.82 18.24
CA THR A 290 -0.27 16.04 18.80
C THR A 290 -0.35 16.32 20.31
N SER A 291 0.30 15.48 21.13
CA SER A 291 0.40 15.69 22.57
C SER A 291 1.54 16.63 22.97
N GLU A 292 2.60 16.70 22.17
CA GLU A 292 3.81 17.48 22.46
C GLU A 292 4.26 18.25 21.20
N ALA A 293 3.70 19.44 20.97
CA ALA A 293 3.95 20.21 19.74
C ALA A 293 5.45 20.51 19.51
N ASP A 294 6.16 20.94 20.55
CA ASP A 294 7.59 21.23 20.50
C ASP A 294 8.44 20.01 20.10
N ILE A 295 8.01 18.81 20.53
CA ILE A 295 8.67 17.57 20.13
C ILE A 295 8.26 17.21 18.72
N SER A 296 6.99 17.28 18.34
CA SER A 296 6.53 16.88 17.00
C SER A 296 7.16 17.72 15.88
N GLN A 297 7.35 19.02 16.14
CA GLN A 297 7.95 19.98 15.21
C GLN A 297 9.49 19.96 15.18
N LEU A 298 10.14 19.14 16.00
CA LEU A 298 11.59 19.03 16.01
C LEU A 298 12.10 18.55 14.63
N GLY A 299 12.87 19.40 13.96
CA GLY A 299 13.38 19.19 12.60
C GLY A 299 14.73 19.87 12.38
N GLY A 300 15.27 19.74 11.17
CA GLY A 300 16.48 20.43 10.73
C GLY A 300 17.68 20.25 11.67
N LYS A 301 18.38 21.36 11.97
CA LYS A 301 19.59 21.36 12.81
C LYS A 301 19.32 20.93 14.25
N GLU A 302 18.15 21.22 14.80
CA GLU A 302 17.80 20.81 16.16
C GLU A 302 17.61 19.30 16.26
N LEU A 303 17.01 18.68 15.24
CA LEU A 303 16.89 17.23 15.14
C LEU A 303 18.26 16.56 15.03
N GLN A 304 19.16 17.10 14.20
CA GLN A 304 20.54 16.60 14.07
C GLN A 304 21.33 16.69 15.38
N ARG A 305 21.13 17.79 16.13
CA ARG A 305 21.72 17.96 17.44
C ARG A 305 21.15 16.96 18.44
N ALA A 306 19.84 16.76 18.47
CA ALA A 306 19.21 15.77 19.33
C ALA A 306 19.73 14.36 19.04
N TYR A 307 19.87 14.00 17.75
CA TYR A 307 20.43 12.72 17.35
C TYR A 307 21.85 12.48 17.88
N SER A 308 22.70 13.52 17.91
CA SER A 308 24.10 13.41 18.36
C SER A 308 24.29 13.57 19.88
N GLU A 309 23.50 14.44 20.52
CA GLU A 309 23.76 14.94 21.88
C GLU A 309 22.65 14.63 22.89
N ASP A 310 21.42 14.34 22.44
CA ASP A 310 20.24 14.18 23.30
C ASP A 310 19.34 13.01 22.83
N ALA A 311 19.77 11.80 23.18
CA ALA A 311 19.11 10.57 22.79
C ALA A 311 17.66 10.46 23.29
N GLU A 312 17.32 11.07 24.42
CA GLU A 312 15.97 11.04 25.00
C GLU A 312 15.01 11.89 24.16
N ARG A 313 15.41 13.13 23.87
CA ARG A 313 14.64 14.05 23.01
C ARG A 313 14.49 13.51 21.60
N PHE A 314 15.56 12.93 21.03
CA PHE A 314 15.51 12.29 19.71
C PHE A 314 14.53 11.11 19.68
N ARG A 315 14.60 10.22 20.68
CA ARG A 315 13.69 9.08 20.81
C ARG A 315 12.23 9.52 20.89
N ARG A 316 11.94 10.55 21.69
CA ARG A 316 10.59 11.11 21.82
C ARG A 316 10.08 11.65 20.49
N ARG A 317 10.90 12.38 19.72
CA ARG A 317 10.54 12.87 18.38
C ARG A 317 10.25 11.74 17.40
N ALA A 318 11.09 10.71 17.35
CA ALA A 318 10.94 9.62 16.41
C ALA A 318 9.65 8.82 16.69
N LEU A 319 9.37 8.52 17.96
CA LEU A 319 8.15 7.79 18.36
C LEU A 319 6.88 8.65 18.27
N CYS A 320 6.98 9.96 18.53
CA CYS A 320 5.86 10.89 18.36
C CYS A 320 5.30 10.83 16.92
N ALA A 321 6.18 10.67 15.93
CA ALA A 321 5.77 10.69 14.53
C ALA A 321 4.94 9.49 14.11
N VAL A 322 5.36 8.27 14.47
CA VAL A 322 4.58 7.06 14.18
C VAL A 322 3.25 7.02 14.94
N ARG A 323 3.18 7.62 16.14
CA ARG A 323 1.92 7.79 16.88
C ARG A 323 0.95 8.73 16.17
N GLU A 324 1.45 9.86 15.71
CA GLU A 324 0.64 10.81 14.95
C GLU A 324 0.18 10.23 13.61
N THR A 325 1.07 9.57 12.88
CA THR A 325 0.73 8.86 11.63
C THR A 325 -0.36 7.83 11.86
N ARG A 326 -0.27 7.03 12.95
CA ARG A 326 -1.33 6.08 13.32
C ARG A 326 -2.65 6.81 13.57
N ALA A 327 -2.64 7.87 14.37
CA ALA A 327 -3.85 8.62 14.69
C ALA A 327 -4.49 9.28 13.45
N VAL A 328 -3.68 9.79 12.53
CA VAL A 328 -4.16 10.33 11.24
C VAL A 328 -4.75 9.22 10.37
N ALA A 329 -4.10 8.06 10.30
CA ALA A 329 -4.62 6.91 9.57
C ALA A 329 -5.94 6.40 10.18
N ASP A 330 -6.05 6.34 11.50
CA ASP A 330 -7.28 5.95 12.22
C ASP A 330 -8.46 6.87 11.87
N LEU A 331 -8.19 8.16 11.66
CA LEU A 331 -9.20 9.15 11.30
C LEU A 331 -9.59 9.09 9.82
N LEU A 332 -8.61 8.98 8.92
CA LEU A 332 -8.83 9.21 7.48
C LEU A 332 -8.97 7.94 6.63
N SER A 333 -8.48 6.79 7.10
CA SER A 333 -8.56 5.51 6.36
C SER A 333 -9.90 4.75 6.43
N PRO A 334 -10.78 4.90 7.46
CA PRO A 334 -11.96 4.03 7.58
C PRO A 334 -12.90 4.04 6.38
N SER A 335 -13.07 5.17 5.70
CA SER A 335 -13.90 5.26 4.49
C SER A 335 -13.36 4.38 3.36
N TYR A 336 -12.04 4.33 3.17
CA TYR A 336 -11.38 3.49 2.18
C TYR A 336 -11.42 2.01 2.55
N PHE A 337 -11.32 1.70 3.85
CA PHE A 337 -11.51 0.34 4.35
C PHE A 337 -12.91 -0.20 3.98
N ILE A 338 -13.96 0.59 4.21
CA ILE A 338 -15.32 0.22 3.81
C ILE A 338 -15.47 0.16 2.29
N GLN A 339 -14.88 1.09 1.53
CA GLN A 339 -14.90 1.03 0.07
C GLN A 339 -14.27 -0.25 -0.47
N ALA A 340 -13.20 -0.75 0.15
CA ALA A 340 -12.56 -2.02 -0.25
C ALA A 340 -13.44 -3.26 0.03
N GLN A 341 -14.43 -3.15 0.92
CA GLN A 341 -15.45 -4.18 1.13
C GLN A 341 -16.57 -4.15 0.07
N ILE A 342 -16.72 -3.03 -0.62
CA ILE A 342 -17.79 -2.78 -1.60
C ILE A 342 -17.26 -2.97 -3.03
N PHE A 343 -16.11 -2.38 -3.36
CA PHE A 343 -15.63 -2.31 -4.73
C PHE A 343 -14.47 -3.30 -5.00
N PRO A 344 -14.55 -4.08 -6.10
CA PRO A 344 -13.51 -5.00 -6.54
C PRO A 344 -12.32 -4.33 -7.25
#